data_AF-A0A1I8AX46-F1
#
_entry.id   AF-A0A1I8AX46-F1
#
_cell.length_a   1.000
_cell.length_b   1.000
_cell.length_c   1.000
_cell.angle_alpha   90.00
_cell.angle_beta   90.00
_cell.angle_gamma   90.00
#
_symmetry.space_group_name_H-M   'P 1'
#
loop_
_entity.id
_entity.type
_entity.pdbx_description
1 polymer ?
#
loop_
_entity_poly.entity_id
_entity_poly.type
_entity_poly.pdbx_seq_one_letter_code
_entity_poly.pdbx_strand_id
1 'polypeptide(L)'
;MNDNSSKLQALSTSSVLDPECAKICSDKCEFKLSTVEELMAIPRGTTMGQACGIVAKCFPSSAKCTVLLSCESGELFAVTQWTRTKHTTVDLSKCNIGEVLNLNLLRAQRFDQQRFDGQKYYNTPLNYEFVVASSTLCDKAQAKVATVKKFEDVGKGGVYGITCVLAAGFVNVDDVLRVVVGDVDNKRADLTVVCKTKCAEPNLLERGDSIQIKKGVFCVEGKQVFFYLPMCKVF
;
A
#
# COMPACT_ATOMS: atom_id res chain seq x y z
N MET A 1 -9.93 -22.05 -57.95
CA MET A 1 -10.35 -20.63 -57.95
C MET A 1 -11.48 -20.48 -56.94
N ASN A 2 -11.25 -19.61 -55.95
CA ASN A 2 -12.19 -18.84 -55.10
C ASN A 2 -13.29 -19.61 -54.35
N ASP A 3 -13.24 -19.66 -53.01
CA ASP A 3 -13.49 -18.60 -51.99
C ASP A 3 -14.97 -18.48 -51.58
N ASN A 4 -15.19 -18.78 -50.29
CA ASN A 4 -15.99 -18.06 -49.31
C ASN A 4 -17.36 -17.47 -49.71
N SER A 5 -18.41 -17.95 -49.06
CA SER A 5 -19.09 -17.24 -47.95
C SER A 5 -20.61 -17.46 -47.93
N SER A 6 -21.15 -17.47 -46.70
CA SER A 6 -22.56 -17.18 -46.34
C SER A 6 -23.58 -18.28 -46.72
N LYS A 7 -24.51 -18.75 -45.89
CA LYS A 7 -25.36 -18.14 -44.85
C LYS A 7 -25.78 -19.26 -43.88
N LEU A 8 -25.59 -19.09 -42.56
CA LEU A 8 -26.63 -18.62 -41.62
C LEU A 8 -27.90 -19.48 -41.58
N GLN A 9 -28.05 -20.27 -40.51
CA GLN A 9 -29.19 -20.27 -39.56
C GLN A 9 -28.93 -21.40 -38.55
N ALA A 10 -28.40 -21.08 -37.37
CA ALA A 10 -29.15 -20.70 -36.17
C ALA A 10 -29.91 -21.88 -35.55
N LEU A 11 -29.35 -22.44 -34.46
CA LEU A 11 -30.04 -22.87 -33.23
C LEU A 11 -29.03 -23.58 -32.32
N SER A 12 -28.41 -22.82 -31.43
CA SER A 12 -27.89 -23.36 -30.17
C SER A 12 -28.16 -22.34 -29.06
N THR A 13 -29.32 -22.52 -28.41
CA THR A 13 -29.57 -22.00 -27.07
C THR A 13 -28.61 -22.70 -26.11
N SER A 14 -27.47 -22.06 -25.85
CA SER A 14 -26.51 -22.49 -24.84
C SER A 14 -26.51 -21.50 -23.69
N SER A 15 -26.94 -22.02 -22.55
CA SER A 15 -26.51 -21.74 -21.17
C SER A 15 -26.11 -20.29 -20.80
N VAL A 16 -26.93 -19.77 -19.89
CA VAL A 16 -26.65 -18.70 -18.94
C VAL A 16 -25.22 -18.82 -18.39
N LEU A 17 -24.37 -17.87 -18.75
CA LEU A 17 -23.17 -17.50 -18.01
C LEU A 17 -23.32 -16.00 -17.70
N ASP A 18 -23.51 -15.67 -16.42
CA ASP A 18 -23.55 -14.30 -15.91
C ASP A 18 -22.26 -13.55 -16.28
N PRO A 19 -22.34 -12.41 -16.97
CA PRO A 19 -21.17 -11.59 -17.30
C PRO A 19 -21.10 -10.34 -16.40
N GLU A 20 -20.94 -10.49 -15.08
CA GLU A 20 -20.68 -9.33 -14.19
C GLU A 20 -19.70 -9.64 -13.03
N CYS A 21 -18.65 -10.40 -13.29
CA CYS A 21 -17.49 -10.39 -12.41
C CYS A 21 -16.19 -10.39 -13.22
N ALA A 22 -15.38 -9.38 -12.97
CA ALA A 22 -14.04 -9.16 -13.53
C ALA A 22 -14.00 -8.73 -15.01
N LYS A 23 -14.11 -7.41 -15.24
CA LYS A 23 -13.21 -6.65 -16.14
C LYS A 23 -13.66 -5.19 -16.28
N ILE A 24 -13.21 -4.32 -15.38
CA ILE A 24 -12.79 -2.96 -15.75
C ILE A 24 -11.61 -2.59 -14.85
N CYS A 25 -10.40 -2.96 -15.25
CA CYS A 25 -9.23 -2.17 -14.92
C CYS A 25 -8.61 -1.84 -16.27
N SER A 26 -9.09 -0.78 -16.89
CA SER A 26 -8.44 -0.19 -18.06
C SER A 26 -7.11 0.39 -17.60
N ASP A 27 -6.10 0.35 -18.47
CA ASP A 27 -4.75 0.91 -18.27
C ASP A 27 -4.73 2.47 -18.12
N LYS A 28 -5.84 3.07 -17.66
CA LYS A 28 -6.06 4.52 -17.49
C LYS A 28 -6.58 4.92 -16.11
N CYS A 29 -6.81 4.00 -15.17
CA CYS A 29 -7.19 4.38 -13.80
C CYS A 29 -5.93 4.75 -12.99
N GLU A 30 -5.41 5.95 -13.21
CA GLU A 30 -4.48 6.57 -12.27
C GLU A 30 -5.32 7.13 -11.13
N PHE A 31 -5.47 6.37 -10.04
CA PHE A 31 -6.16 6.88 -8.87
C PHE A 31 -5.38 8.08 -8.32
N LYS A 32 -6.06 9.21 -8.16
CA LYS A 32 -5.51 10.36 -7.45
C LYS A 32 -5.42 9.98 -5.96
N LEU A 33 -4.21 9.94 -5.42
CA LEU A 33 -4.00 9.75 -3.98
C LEU A 33 -4.63 10.92 -3.23
N SER A 34 -5.20 10.65 -2.06
CA SER A 34 -5.76 11.70 -1.23
C SER A 34 -4.67 12.64 -0.74
N THR A 35 -5.02 13.90 -0.52
CA THR A 35 -4.16 14.84 0.22
C THR A 35 -4.43 14.75 1.72
N VAL A 36 -3.50 15.26 2.52
CA VAL A 36 -3.64 15.29 3.99
C VAL A 36 -4.76 16.24 4.38
N GLU A 37 -4.88 17.37 3.67
CA GLU A 37 -5.93 18.35 3.86
C GLU A 37 -7.31 17.75 3.58
N GLU A 38 -7.45 16.98 2.49
CA GLU A 38 -8.68 16.25 2.16
C GLU A 38 -9.04 15.26 3.29
N LEU A 39 -8.05 14.52 3.81
CA LEU A 39 -8.24 13.57 4.90
C LEU A 39 -8.63 14.27 6.20
N MET A 40 -7.98 15.39 6.55
CA MET A 40 -8.20 16.20 7.77
C MET A 40 -9.52 16.98 7.75
N ALA A 41 -10.02 17.36 6.58
CA ALA A 41 -11.25 18.12 6.43
C ALA A 41 -12.50 17.31 6.81
N ILE A 42 -12.40 15.97 6.89
CA ILE A 42 -13.54 15.11 7.20
C ILE A 42 -13.93 15.24 8.67
N PRO A 43 -15.16 15.71 8.97
CA PRO A 43 -15.60 15.81 10.35
C PRO A 43 -15.69 14.43 11.00
N ARG A 44 -15.28 14.34 12.27
CA ARG A 44 -15.34 13.08 13.02
C ARG A 44 -16.78 12.59 13.16
N GLY A 45 -16.97 11.28 13.13
CA GLY A 45 -18.28 10.64 13.23
C GLY A 45 -19.06 10.65 11.92
N THR A 46 -18.53 11.27 10.87
CA THR A 46 -19.14 11.29 9.53
C THR A 46 -18.54 10.23 8.63
N THR A 47 -19.15 10.08 7.46
CA THR A 47 -18.68 9.20 6.39
C THR A 47 -17.89 10.04 5.39
N MET A 48 -16.64 9.65 5.15
CA MET A 48 -15.82 10.17 4.06
C MET A 48 -16.31 9.60 2.73
N GLY A 49 -16.46 10.47 1.74
CA GLY A 49 -16.83 10.08 0.38
C GLY A 49 -15.82 9.12 -0.24
N GLN A 50 -14.53 9.50 -0.23
CA GLN A 50 -13.44 8.78 -0.88
C GLN A 50 -12.11 9.02 -0.15
N ALA A 51 -11.34 7.96 0.11
CA ALA A 51 -9.94 8.02 0.52
C ALA A 51 -9.09 7.10 -0.38
N CYS A 52 -7.99 7.62 -0.92
CA CYS A 52 -7.09 6.85 -1.75
C CYS A 52 -5.66 6.92 -1.23
N GLY A 53 -5.01 5.76 -1.15
CA GLY A 53 -3.63 5.67 -0.67
C GLY A 53 -2.94 4.36 -1.02
N ILE A 54 -1.62 4.35 -0.89
CA ILE A 54 -0.77 3.19 -1.16
C ILE A 54 -0.55 2.42 0.14
N VAL A 55 -0.81 1.11 0.15
CA VAL A 55 -0.56 0.25 1.32
C VAL A 55 0.92 0.27 1.69
N ALA A 56 1.24 0.86 2.84
CA ALA A 56 2.59 0.93 3.38
C ALA A 56 2.82 -0.14 4.46
N LYS A 57 1.84 -0.33 5.36
CA LYS A 57 1.90 -1.34 6.43
C LYS A 57 0.57 -2.05 6.61
N CYS A 58 0.61 -3.30 7.08
CA CYS A 58 -0.56 -4.08 7.47
C CYS A 58 -0.37 -4.64 8.89
N PHE A 59 -1.38 -4.47 9.74
CA PHE A 59 -1.44 -4.92 11.13
C PHE A 59 -2.66 -5.83 11.32
N PRO A 60 -2.59 -7.11 10.89
CA PRO A 60 -3.65 -8.08 11.14
C PRO A 60 -3.66 -8.54 12.61
N SER A 61 -4.85 -8.74 13.16
CA SER A 61 -5.10 -9.34 14.46
C SER A 61 -6.37 -10.20 14.41
N SER A 62 -6.65 -10.97 15.47
CA SER A 62 -7.88 -11.77 15.56
C SER A 62 -9.17 -10.95 15.58
N ALA A 63 -9.10 -9.68 16.01
CA ALA A 63 -10.28 -8.80 16.15
C ALA A 63 -10.45 -7.81 14.99
N LYS A 64 -9.34 -7.40 14.37
CA LYS A 64 -9.33 -6.39 13.30
C LYS A 64 -8.08 -6.47 12.44
N CYS A 65 -8.16 -5.93 11.23
CA CYS A 65 -7.01 -5.63 10.40
C CYS A 65 -6.92 -4.12 10.18
N THR A 66 -5.79 -3.52 10.53
CA THR A 66 -5.50 -2.11 10.24
C THR A 66 -4.43 -2.02 9.18
N VAL A 67 -4.66 -1.26 8.12
CA VAL A 67 -3.65 -0.92 7.12
C VAL A 67 -3.29 0.55 7.24
N LEU A 68 -2.01 0.88 7.08
CA LEU A 68 -1.57 2.25 6.92
C LEU A 68 -1.38 2.51 5.43
N LEU A 69 -2.06 3.56 4.97
CA LEU A 69 -2.01 4.00 3.59
C LEU A 69 -1.19 5.29 3.52
N SER A 70 -0.23 5.33 2.60
CA SER A 70 0.49 6.55 2.23
C SER A 70 -0.39 7.38 1.31
N CYS A 71 -0.60 8.64 1.68
CA CYS A 71 -1.25 9.65 0.86
C CYS A 71 -0.25 10.30 -0.12
N GLU A 72 -0.69 11.31 -0.87
CA GLU A 72 0.15 12.02 -1.86
C GLU A 72 1.41 12.65 -1.23
N SER A 73 1.31 13.17 0.00
CA SER A 73 2.47 13.79 0.68
C SER A 73 3.49 12.75 1.20
N GLY A 74 3.15 11.47 1.18
CA GLY A 74 3.89 10.41 1.86
C GLY A 74 3.47 10.21 3.32
N GLU A 75 2.65 11.08 3.89
CA GLU A 75 2.14 10.88 5.24
C GLU A 75 1.15 9.70 5.29
N LEU A 76 1.11 9.04 6.44
CA LEU A 76 0.30 7.83 6.63
C LEU A 76 -1.06 8.16 7.23
N PHE A 77 -2.10 7.44 6.82
CA PHE A 77 -3.39 7.41 7.50
C PHE A 77 -3.85 5.97 7.72
N ALA A 78 -4.56 5.75 8.83
CA ALA A 78 -5.00 4.42 9.23
C ALA A 78 -6.39 4.10 8.69
N VAL A 79 -6.53 2.92 8.08
CA VAL A 79 -7.82 2.32 7.71
C VAL A 79 -7.97 0.99 8.41
N THR A 80 -9.06 0.81 9.14
CA THR A 80 -9.32 -0.37 9.98
C THR A 80 -10.58 -1.10 9.55
N GLN A 81 -10.48 -2.42 9.46
CA GLN A 81 -11.59 -3.32 9.26
C GLN A 81 -11.71 -4.26 10.46
N TRP A 82 -12.87 -4.26 11.11
CA TRP A 82 -13.17 -5.21 12.18
C TRP A 82 -13.62 -6.55 11.61
N THR A 83 -13.21 -7.66 12.23
CA THR A 83 -13.59 -9.01 11.74
C THR A 83 -15.09 -9.27 11.82
N ARG A 84 -15.81 -8.51 12.65
CA ARG A 84 -17.28 -8.55 12.77
C ARG A 84 -18.02 -7.72 11.73
N THR A 85 -17.34 -6.91 10.92
CA THR A 85 -17.98 -6.14 9.84
C THR A 85 -18.50 -7.10 8.78
N LYS A 86 -19.82 -7.27 8.69
CA LYS A 86 -20.47 -8.17 7.74
C LYS A 86 -20.69 -7.48 6.39
N HIS A 87 -20.86 -8.29 5.33
CA HIS A 87 -21.26 -7.83 3.99
C HIS A 87 -20.32 -6.80 3.35
N THR A 88 -19.04 -6.82 3.73
CA THR A 88 -18.00 -5.99 3.13
C THR A 88 -17.46 -6.66 1.88
N THR A 89 -17.30 -5.89 0.81
CA THR A 89 -16.59 -6.31 -0.42
C THR A 89 -15.08 -6.17 -0.29
N VAL A 90 -14.62 -5.53 0.79
CA VAL A 90 -13.23 -5.28 1.11
C VAL A 90 -12.71 -6.31 2.10
N ASP A 91 -11.52 -6.83 1.86
CA ASP A 91 -10.74 -7.62 2.81
C ASP A 91 -9.33 -7.03 2.92
N LEU A 92 -9.11 -6.23 3.96
CA LEU A 92 -7.84 -5.56 4.24
C LEU A 92 -6.75 -6.55 4.63
N SER A 93 -7.10 -7.72 5.17
CA SER A 93 -6.11 -8.75 5.55
C SER A 93 -5.39 -9.36 4.34
N LYS A 94 -5.97 -9.22 3.15
CA LYS A 94 -5.43 -9.69 1.88
C LYS A 94 -4.69 -8.60 1.08
N CYS A 95 -4.59 -7.38 1.62
CA CYS A 95 -3.88 -6.31 0.94
C CYS A 95 -2.35 -6.47 1.02
N ASN A 96 -1.68 -6.15 -0.08
CA ASN A 96 -0.23 -6.21 -0.20
C ASN A 96 0.40 -4.82 -0.18
N ILE A 97 1.60 -4.73 0.39
CA ILE A 97 2.40 -3.50 0.37
C ILE A 97 2.62 -3.05 -1.09
N GLY A 98 2.35 -1.79 -1.38
CA GLY A 98 2.44 -1.19 -2.70
C GLY A 98 1.22 -1.40 -3.60
N GLU A 99 0.10 -1.92 -3.06
CA GLU A 99 -1.22 -1.80 -3.69
C GLU A 99 -1.80 -0.41 -3.43
N VAL A 100 -2.49 0.15 -4.41
CA VAL A 100 -3.32 1.35 -4.26
C VAL A 100 -4.72 0.89 -3.89
N LEU A 101 -5.25 1.42 -2.79
CA LEU A 101 -6.64 1.25 -2.40
C LEU A 101 -7.37 2.57 -2.62
N ASN A 102 -8.44 2.53 -3.41
CA ASN A 102 -9.40 3.62 -3.52
C ASN A 102 -10.68 3.21 -2.81
N LEU A 103 -10.89 3.78 -1.62
CA LEU A 103 -11.94 3.38 -0.69
C LEU A 103 -13.01 4.45 -0.62
N ASN A 104 -14.26 4.07 -0.84
CA ASN A 104 -15.39 4.98 -0.72
C ASN A 104 -16.25 4.63 0.50
N LEU A 105 -16.91 5.65 1.07
CA LEU A 105 -17.83 5.50 2.19
C LEU A 105 -17.16 4.91 3.45
N LEU A 106 -15.99 5.44 3.80
CA LEU A 106 -15.29 5.11 5.04
C LEU A 106 -15.85 5.95 6.19
N ARG A 107 -15.98 5.37 7.38
CA ARG A 107 -16.37 6.15 8.57
C ARG A 107 -15.14 6.76 9.24
N ALA A 108 -15.09 8.08 9.39
CA ALA A 108 -14.07 8.74 10.19
C ALA A 108 -14.41 8.56 11.68
N GLN A 109 -13.71 7.65 12.36
CA GLN A 109 -13.98 7.33 13.75
C GLN A 109 -12.79 7.68 14.65
N ARG A 110 -13.07 8.49 15.68
CA ARG A 110 -12.20 8.58 16.85
C ARG A 110 -12.57 7.43 17.77
N PHE A 111 -11.75 6.39 17.81
CA PHE A 111 -11.91 5.39 18.85
C PHE A 111 -11.39 6.06 20.11
N ASP A 112 -12.30 6.53 20.97
CA ASP A 112 -12.11 7.05 22.35
C ASP A 112 -10.70 7.58 22.72
N GLN A 113 -10.59 8.80 23.27
CA GLN A 113 -9.30 9.38 23.70
C GLN A 113 -8.48 8.45 24.63
N GLN A 114 -9.15 7.52 25.33
CA GLN A 114 -8.50 6.50 26.16
C GLN A 114 -8.17 5.17 25.44
N ARG A 115 -8.76 4.88 24.28
CA ARG A 115 -8.65 3.57 23.60
C ARG A 115 -7.98 3.59 22.22
N PHE A 116 -7.87 4.73 21.54
CA PHE A 116 -7.08 4.85 20.31
C PHE A 116 -6.57 6.26 20.07
N ASP A 117 -5.27 6.33 19.89
CA ASP A 117 -4.56 7.52 19.47
C ASP A 117 -3.72 7.10 18.26
N GLY A 118 -4.25 7.30 17.04
CA GLY A 118 -3.57 6.92 15.80
C GLY A 118 -2.19 7.58 15.65
N GLN A 119 -2.02 8.78 16.23
CA GLN A 119 -0.73 9.46 16.30
C GLN A 119 0.23 8.72 17.25
N LYS A 120 -0.25 8.24 18.41
CA LYS A 120 0.56 7.42 19.33
C LYS A 120 0.84 6.00 18.82
N TYR A 121 -0.13 5.35 18.19
CA TYR A 121 -0.04 3.93 17.80
C TYR A 121 0.61 3.74 16.42
N TYR A 122 0.37 4.65 15.49
CA TYR A 122 0.77 4.51 14.09
C TYR A 122 1.56 5.72 13.57
N ASN A 123 1.82 6.72 14.41
CA ASN A 123 2.57 7.93 14.04
C ASN A 123 1.96 8.68 12.84
N THR A 124 0.63 8.65 12.71
CA THR A 124 -0.10 9.38 11.67
C THR A 124 -0.34 10.83 12.07
N PRO A 125 -0.40 11.80 11.14
CA PRO A 125 -0.79 13.18 11.44
C PRO A 125 -2.27 13.31 11.84
N LEU A 126 -3.09 12.29 11.56
CA LEU A 126 -4.50 12.23 11.95
C LEU A 126 -4.66 11.67 13.37
N ASN A 127 -5.57 12.27 14.15
CA ASN A 127 -5.94 11.79 15.49
C ASN A 127 -7.20 10.91 15.50
N TYR A 128 -7.54 10.33 14.35
CA TYR A 128 -8.62 9.36 14.16
C TYR A 128 -8.21 8.34 13.09
N GLU A 129 -8.95 7.23 13.01
CA GLU A 129 -8.84 6.26 11.93
C GLU A 129 -10.07 6.29 11.04
N PHE A 130 -9.91 5.80 9.82
CA PHE A 130 -11.02 5.49 8.95
C PHE A 130 -11.42 4.03 9.15
N VAL A 131 -12.72 3.76 9.21
CA VAL A 131 -13.25 2.43 9.49
C VAL A 131 -14.08 1.94 8.31
N VAL A 132 -13.78 0.71 7.89
CA VAL A 132 -14.56 -0.01 6.88
C VAL A 132 -15.94 -0.34 7.45
N ALA A 133 -16.98 0.15 6.78
CA ALA A 133 -18.37 -0.19 7.02
C ALA A 133 -18.86 -1.20 5.97
N SER A 134 -20.03 -1.81 6.20
CA SER A 134 -20.64 -2.74 5.23
C SER A 134 -20.91 -2.09 3.87
N SER A 135 -21.09 -0.76 3.83
CA SER A 135 -21.29 0.01 2.60
C SER A 135 -19.98 0.45 1.94
N THR A 136 -18.82 0.20 2.54
CA THR A 136 -17.54 0.64 1.98
C THR A 136 -17.26 -0.10 0.68
N LEU A 137 -16.94 0.66 -0.36
CA LEU A 137 -16.51 0.13 -1.65
C LEU A 137 -15.00 0.27 -1.76
N CYS A 138 -14.34 -0.67 -2.44
CA CYS A 138 -12.89 -0.62 -2.65
C CYS A 138 -12.54 -1.03 -4.07
N ASP A 139 -11.91 -0.11 -4.79
CA ASP A 139 -11.18 -0.43 -6.00
C ASP A 139 -9.70 -0.60 -5.66
N LYS A 140 -9.06 -1.58 -6.30
CA LYS A 140 -7.64 -1.90 -6.09
C LYS A 140 -6.88 -1.76 -7.39
N ALA A 141 -5.70 -1.18 -7.32
CA ALA A 141 -4.73 -1.18 -8.41
C ALA A 141 -3.32 -1.47 -7.87
N GLN A 142 -2.40 -1.81 -8.76
CA GLN A 142 -0.98 -1.81 -8.42
C GLN A 142 -0.42 -0.40 -8.58
N ALA A 143 0.35 0.07 -7.59
CA ALA A 143 1.04 1.34 -7.73
C ALA A 143 2.09 1.23 -8.83
N LYS A 144 2.18 2.27 -9.67
CA LYS A 144 3.26 2.42 -10.65
C LYS A 144 4.58 2.57 -9.91
N VAL A 145 5.60 1.84 -10.37
CA VAL A 145 6.94 1.90 -9.80
C VAL A 145 7.78 2.89 -10.59
N ALA A 146 8.28 3.93 -9.94
CA ALA A 146 9.25 4.86 -10.52
C ALA A 146 10.67 4.44 -10.15
N THR A 147 11.55 4.29 -11.14
CA THR A 147 12.96 3.99 -10.88
C THR A 147 13.76 5.27 -10.73
N VAL A 148 14.43 5.43 -9.60
CA VAL A 148 15.28 6.59 -9.30
C VAL A 148 16.71 6.14 -9.00
N LYS A 149 17.66 7.07 -9.16
CA LYS A 149 19.08 6.82 -8.84
C LYS A 149 19.50 7.43 -7.52
N LYS A 150 18.85 8.52 -7.11
CA LYS A 150 19.17 9.26 -5.90
C LYS A 150 17.98 9.31 -4.95
N PHE A 151 18.26 9.44 -3.66
CA PHE A 151 17.20 9.62 -2.67
C PHE A 151 16.47 10.96 -2.83
N GLU A 152 17.15 12.00 -3.32
CA GLU A 152 16.53 13.32 -3.60
C GLU A 152 15.52 13.30 -4.74
N ASP A 153 15.62 12.33 -5.64
CA ASP A 153 14.68 12.15 -6.76
C ASP A 153 13.39 11.45 -6.32
N VAL A 154 13.34 10.94 -5.08
CA VAL A 154 12.15 10.34 -4.51
C VAL A 154 11.18 11.46 -4.16
N GLY A 155 10.04 11.48 -4.87
CA GLY A 155 8.96 12.41 -4.62
C GLY A 155 8.25 12.16 -3.29
N LYS A 156 7.27 13.02 -2.99
CA LYS A 156 6.36 12.81 -1.87
C LYS A 156 5.44 11.63 -2.18
N GLY A 157 5.34 10.66 -1.27
CA GLY A 157 4.44 9.48 -1.31
C GLY A 157 4.45 8.66 -2.60
N GLY A 158 4.94 7.42 -2.58
CA GLY A 158 4.92 6.62 -3.81
C GLY A 158 5.57 5.25 -3.71
N VAL A 159 5.72 4.61 -4.86
CA VAL A 159 6.45 3.33 -4.97
C VAL A 159 7.64 3.51 -5.91
N TYR A 160 8.81 3.22 -5.38
CA TYR A 160 10.08 3.49 -6.05
C TYR A 160 10.96 2.25 -6.13
N GLY A 161 11.69 2.13 -7.22
CA GLY A 161 12.85 1.25 -7.34
C GLY A 161 14.13 2.07 -7.24
N ILE A 162 15.13 1.60 -6.49
CA ILE A 162 16.42 2.28 -6.35
C ILE A 162 17.54 1.27 -6.16
N THR A 163 18.69 1.55 -6.78
CA THR A 163 19.93 0.83 -6.48
C THR A 163 20.68 1.62 -5.42
N CYS A 164 21.07 0.96 -4.34
CA CYS A 164 21.80 1.58 -3.24
C CYS A 164 22.89 0.64 -2.73
N VAL A 165 23.81 1.18 -1.94
CA VAL A 165 24.94 0.45 -1.37
C VAL A 165 24.73 0.34 0.14
N LEU A 166 25.00 -0.82 0.73
CA LEU A 166 24.93 -0.99 2.18
C LEU A 166 26.01 -0.16 2.87
N ALA A 167 25.59 0.82 3.66
CA ALA A 167 26.50 1.61 4.50
C ALA A 167 26.82 0.88 5.83
N ALA A 168 25.91 0.02 6.28
CA ALA A 168 26.06 -0.88 7.41
C ALA A 168 25.27 -2.18 7.16
N GLY A 169 25.61 -3.25 7.86
CA GLY A 169 24.85 -4.51 7.79
C GLY A 169 23.45 -4.38 8.38
N PHE A 170 22.62 -5.38 8.13
CA PHE A 170 21.26 -5.44 8.66
C PHE A 170 21.25 -5.65 10.18
N VAL A 171 20.37 -4.93 10.87
CA VAL A 171 20.12 -5.09 12.31
C VAL A 171 18.65 -5.47 12.50
N ASN A 172 18.39 -6.54 13.24
CA ASN A 172 17.04 -6.91 13.62
C ASN A 172 16.68 -6.21 14.94
N VAL A 173 15.59 -5.43 14.92
CA VAL A 173 15.01 -4.78 16.10
C VAL A 173 13.52 -5.13 16.13
N ASP A 174 13.09 -5.86 17.14
CA ASP A 174 11.68 -6.26 17.34
C ASP A 174 11.02 -6.90 16.11
N ASP A 175 11.70 -7.89 15.50
CA ASP A 175 11.28 -8.59 14.27
C ASP A 175 11.22 -7.71 13.01
N VAL A 176 11.79 -6.51 13.06
CA VAL A 176 11.92 -5.59 11.93
C VAL A 176 13.40 -5.46 11.55
N LEU A 177 13.73 -5.78 10.30
CA LEU A 177 15.07 -5.63 9.78
C LEU A 177 15.30 -4.17 9.35
N ARG A 178 16.34 -3.55 9.89
CA ARG A 178 16.73 -2.17 9.57
C ARG A 178 18.12 -2.17 8.97
N VAL A 179 18.34 -1.28 8.02
CA VAL A 179 19.66 -1.15 7.37
C VAL A 179 19.89 0.29 6.94
N VAL A 180 21.15 0.71 6.99
CA VAL A 180 21.57 2.03 6.48
C VAL A 180 22.13 1.84 5.09
N VAL A 181 21.65 2.64 4.14
CA VAL A 181 22.09 2.59 2.74
C VAL A 181 22.58 3.94 2.26
N GLY A 182 23.44 3.90 1.24
CA GLY A 182 23.89 5.05 0.47
C GLY A 182 23.36 5.00 -0.96
N ASP A 183 22.95 6.13 -1.52
CA ASP A 183 22.71 6.25 -2.96
C ASP A 183 24.03 6.51 -3.74
N VAL A 184 23.91 6.77 -5.05
CA VAL A 184 25.05 7.03 -5.93
C VAL A 184 25.88 8.25 -5.54
N ASP A 185 25.32 9.19 -4.76
CA ASP A 185 25.99 10.39 -4.27
C ASP A 185 26.46 10.24 -2.81
N ASN A 186 26.43 9.02 -2.28
CA ASN A 186 26.73 8.69 -0.88
C ASN A 186 25.81 9.39 0.14
N LYS A 187 24.61 9.83 -0.27
CA LYS A 187 23.59 10.30 0.67
C LYS A 187 23.01 9.10 1.41
N ARG A 188 22.84 9.24 2.72
CA ARG A 188 22.41 8.14 3.59
C ARG A 188 20.90 8.16 3.79
N ALA A 189 20.31 6.97 3.82
CA ALA A 189 18.92 6.75 4.23
C ALA A 189 18.82 5.51 5.13
N ASP A 190 17.85 5.53 6.04
CA ASP A 190 17.49 4.38 6.87
C ASP A 190 16.36 3.61 6.18
N LEU A 191 16.56 2.32 5.93
CA LEU A 191 15.54 1.44 5.37
C LEU A 191 14.96 0.54 6.45
N THR A 192 13.66 0.33 6.37
CA THR A 192 12.92 -0.61 7.23
C THR A 192 12.34 -1.74 6.40
N VAL A 193 13.02 -2.88 6.41
CA VAL A 193 12.62 -4.06 5.66
C VAL A 193 11.65 -4.89 6.49
N VAL A 194 10.41 -5.00 6.01
CA VAL A 194 9.39 -5.86 6.61
C VAL A 194 9.43 -7.22 5.92
N CYS A 195 10.07 -8.19 6.56
CA CYS A 195 10.18 -9.54 6.04
C CYS A 195 8.98 -10.38 6.48
N LYS A 196 8.16 -10.84 5.52
CA LYS A 196 7.04 -11.77 5.80
C LYS A 196 7.50 -13.17 6.21
N THR A 197 8.78 -13.50 6.02
CA THR A 197 9.41 -14.78 6.36
C THR A 197 10.76 -14.51 7.02
N LYS A 198 11.20 -15.43 7.90
CA LYS A 198 12.58 -15.46 8.41
C LYS A 198 13.54 -15.69 7.24
N CYS A 199 13.86 -14.66 6.46
CA CYS A 199 14.86 -14.74 5.41
C CYS A 199 16.24 -14.71 6.05
N ALA A 200 17.04 -15.73 5.76
CA ALA A 200 18.46 -15.76 6.10
C ALA A 200 19.30 -14.88 5.14
N GLU A 201 18.76 -14.54 3.97
CA GLU A 201 19.47 -13.82 2.89
C GLU A 201 20.01 -12.43 3.29
N PRO A 202 19.29 -11.57 4.04
CA PRO A 202 19.80 -10.25 4.42
C PRO A 202 21.02 -10.31 5.35
N ASN A 203 21.18 -11.40 6.11
CA ASN A 203 22.32 -11.58 7.03
C ASN A 203 23.62 -11.93 6.29
N LEU A 204 23.56 -12.25 4.99
CA LEU A 204 24.73 -12.54 4.16
C LEU A 204 25.33 -11.30 3.51
N LEU A 205 24.64 -10.16 3.60
CA LEU A 205 25.06 -8.92 2.96
C LEU A 205 25.94 -8.10 3.90
N GLU A 206 27.05 -7.61 3.36
CA GLU A 206 28.05 -6.83 4.08
C GLU A 206 28.06 -5.36 3.63
N ARG A 207 28.72 -4.53 4.43
CA ARG A 207 28.94 -3.13 4.07
C ARG A 207 29.70 -3.06 2.74
N GLY A 208 29.19 -2.24 1.82
CA GLY A 208 29.75 -2.07 0.47
C GLY A 208 29.02 -2.88 -0.60
N ASP A 209 28.17 -3.83 -0.21
CA ASP A 209 27.35 -4.57 -1.16
C ASP A 209 26.32 -3.66 -1.82
N SER A 210 26.18 -3.81 -3.14
CA SER A 210 25.13 -3.17 -3.90
C SER A 210 23.84 -3.97 -3.72
N ILE A 211 22.75 -3.29 -3.35
CA ILE A 211 21.42 -3.85 -3.27
C ILE A 211 20.49 -3.15 -4.27
N GLN A 212 19.67 -3.94 -4.96
CA GLN A 212 18.64 -3.42 -5.83
C GLN A 212 17.26 -3.54 -5.19
N ILE A 213 16.70 -2.39 -4.81
CA ILE A 213 15.31 -2.29 -4.39
C ILE A 213 14.45 -2.21 -5.64
N LYS A 214 13.71 -3.29 -5.93
CA LYS A 214 12.82 -3.35 -7.10
C LYS A 214 11.48 -2.64 -6.88
N LYS A 215 10.96 -2.69 -5.65
CA LYS A 215 9.68 -2.08 -5.27
C LYS A 215 9.74 -1.71 -3.79
N GLY A 216 9.78 -0.43 -3.47
CA GLY A 216 9.68 0.08 -2.10
C GLY A 216 8.63 1.16 -1.98
N VAL A 217 7.75 1.04 -0.98
CA VAL A 217 6.79 2.10 -0.66
C VAL A 217 7.49 3.15 0.17
N PHE A 218 7.52 4.37 -0.33
CA PHE A 218 8.12 5.51 0.32
C PHE A 218 7.07 6.31 1.08
N CYS A 219 7.31 6.53 2.37
CA CYS A 219 6.42 7.29 3.24
C CYS A 219 7.21 8.06 4.30
N VAL A 220 6.53 9.02 4.91
CA VAL A 220 7.06 9.90 5.96
C VAL A 220 6.40 9.49 7.28
N GLU A 221 7.21 9.13 8.28
CA GLU A 221 6.75 8.93 9.65
C GLU A 221 7.49 9.91 10.58
N GLY A 222 6.78 10.95 11.04
CA GLY A 222 7.39 12.05 11.80
C GLY A 222 8.40 12.85 10.98
N LYS A 223 9.66 12.92 11.44
CA LYS A 223 10.77 13.57 10.71
C LYS A 223 11.61 12.59 9.88
N GLN A 224 11.24 11.31 9.88
CA GLN A 224 12.01 10.23 9.28
C GLN A 224 11.29 9.68 8.05
N VAL A 225 12.10 9.18 7.12
CA VAL A 225 11.68 8.64 5.83
C VAL A 225 11.85 7.13 5.86
N PHE A 226 10.82 6.41 5.43
CA PHE A 226 10.80 4.95 5.47
C PHE A 226 10.52 4.33 4.10
N PHE A 227 11.22 3.24 3.82
CA PHE A 227 10.99 2.38 2.66
C PHE A 227 10.44 1.03 3.12
N TYR A 228 9.23 0.67 2.69
CA TYR A 228 8.65 -0.65 2.93
C TYR A 228 8.80 -1.54 1.72
N LEU A 229 9.54 -2.64 1.87
CA LEU A 229 9.83 -3.59 0.81
C LEU A 229 8.98 -4.86 0.98
N PRO A 230 8.07 -5.21 0.05
CA PRO A 230 7.67 -6.60 -0.11
C PRO A 230 8.90 -7.34 -0.68
N MET A 231 9.63 -8.09 0.15
CA MET A 231 10.87 -8.76 -0.28
C MET A 231 10.71 -9.47 -1.63
N CYS A 232 11.62 -9.14 -2.55
CA CYS A 232 11.91 -9.88 -3.76
C CYS A 232 13.43 -10.09 -3.78
N LYS A 233 13.85 -11.34 -4.04
CA LYS A 233 15.23 -11.83 -4.23
C LYS A 233 16.29 -10.72 -4.39
N VAL A 234 17.21 -10.66 -3.43
CA VAL A 234 18.48 -9.96 -3.59
C VAL A 234 19.28 -10.73 -4.64
N PHE A 235 19.72 -10.03 -5.69
CA PHE A 235 20.72 -10.52 -6.64
C PHE A 235 21.93 -9.60 -6.51
#